data_AF-A0A2K8U949-F1
#
_entry.id   AF-A0A2K8U949-F1
#
_cell.length_a   1.000
_cell.length_b   1.000
_cell.length_c   1.000
_cell.angle_alpha   90.00
_cell.angle_beta   90.00
_cell.angle_gamma   90.00
#
_symmetry.space_group_name_H-M   'P 1'
#
loop_
_entity.id
_entity.type
_entity.pdbx_description
1 polymer ?
#
loop_
_entity_poly.entity_id
_entity_poly.type
_entity_poly.pdbx_seq_one_letter_code
_entity_poly.pdbx_strand_id
1 'polypeptide(L)'
;MSQVSLLPLVVLGLSFTNHVAAAPKSIVEITGHIARDTLWSADHIYVVTGEIHVRAGVQLVISDHSTILIKNGDYPTPAGNVTGKSALIFDSGSQLTARTVYLKAGGADNNIAAYADNAGVSFLGSASIAEKDKLAVTFTTRPSRFSADALYASYLGHADSLRPAESAATKDDDAGDDIDAINIIAVTGSEWEIGELHSQYSGDDGVDIENSDLTLRDLTVTTPNEDGVNITSSRVSITGSLVIAMTSTGADDRDIFDMEWDDGRPFLRLMRNCKVDITGVFGDEMTMISDDLPQPRGEDAYSFDGRLRSGQTYIYAHGD
;
A
#
# COMPACT_ATOMS: atom_id res chain seq x y z
N MET A 1 -11.30 62.73 43.74
CA MET A 1 -11.80 61.41 43.31
C MET A 1 -10.89 60.91 42.21
N SER A 2 -10.02 59.94 42.50
CA SER A 2 -9.15 59.31 41.50
C SER A 2 -9.20 57.81 41.77
N GLN A 3 -9.84 57.06 40.87
CA GLN A 3 -9.93 55.61 40.94
C GLN A 3 -8.58 54.99 40.58
N VAL A 4 -8.08 54.11 41.44
CA VAL A 4 -6.95 53.23 41.14
C VAL A 4 -7.53 51.93 40.58
N SER A 5 -7.21 51.62 39.34
CA SER A 5 -7.56 50.37 38.66
C SER A 5 -6.58 49.27 39.10
N LEU A 6 -7.11 48.19 39.70
CA LEU A 6 -6.38 46.95 39.99
C LEU A 6 -6.53 46.02 38.79
N LEU A 7 -5.41 45.72 38.12
CA LEU A 7 -5.34 44.66 37.11
C LEU A 7 -5.34 43.28 37.80
N PRO A 8 -6.04 42.27 37.27
CA PRO A 8 -6.03 40.93 37.82
C PRO A 8 -4.74 40.18 37.45
N LEU A 9 -4.10 39.58 38.45
CA LEU A 9 -2.99 38.66 38.32
C LEU A 9 -3.52 37.33 37.74
N VAL A 10 -3.26 37.07 36.46
CA VAL A 10 -3.53 35.77 35.84
C VAL A 10 -2.45 34.80 36.28
N VAL A 11 -2.79 33.87 37.17
CA VAL A 11 -1.93 32.73 37.51
C VAL A 11 -2.05 31.69 36.39
N LEU A 12 -1.06 31.65 35.51
CA LEU A 12 -0.87 30.58 34.54
C LEU A 12 -0.49 29.30 35.29
N GLY A 13 -1.48 28.43 35.51
CA GLY A 13 -1.24 27.06 35.96
C GLY A 13 -0.57 26.27 34.84
N LEU A 14 0.75 26.09 34.92
CA LEU A 14 1.48 25.13 34.10
C LEU A 14 1.11 23.72 34.58
N SER A 15 0.16 23.10 33.87
CA SER A 15 -0.09 21.66 33.95
C SER A 15 1.06 20.94 33.25
N PHE A 16 2.03 20.45 34.00
CA PHE A 16 2.95 19.43 33.52
C PHE A 16 2.18 18.11 33.41
N THR A 17 1.68 17.78 32.22
CA THR A 17 1.31 16.41 31.89
C THR A 17 2.60 15.60 31.85
N ASN A 18 2.84 14.82 32.90
CA ASN A 18 3.87 13.78 32.89
C ASN A 18 3.52 12.79 31.76
N HIS A 19 4.12 12.97 30.59
CA HIS A 19 4.22 11.90 29.61
C HIS A 19 5.13 10.84 30.20
N VAL A 20 4.51 9.87 30.88
CA VAL A 20 5.18 8.61 31.19
C VAL A 20 5.52 7.99 29.83
N ALA A 21 6.81 7.92 29.50
CA ALA A 21 7.27 7.23 28.30
C ALA A 21 6.71 5.81 28.32
N ALA A 22 6.09 5.39 27.22
CA ALA A 22 5.61 4.03 27.07
C ALA A 22 6.76 3.05 27.32
N ALA A 23 6.48 1.94 28.01
CA ALA A 23 7.48 0.90 28.20
C ALA A 23 8.00 0.43 26.84
N PRO A 24 9.29 0.08 26.71
CA PRO A 24 9.84 -0.40 25.46
C PRO A 24 9.10 -1.66 25.03
N LYS A 25 8.55 -1.65 23.80
CA LYS A 25 7.90 -2.83 23.22
C LYS A 25 8.93 -3.93 23.02
N SER A 26 8.54 -5.18 23.31
CA SER A 26 9.42 -6.33 23.05
C SER A 26 9.32 -6.78 21.60
N ILE A 27 10.42 -7.29 21.05
CA ILE A 27 10.48 -7.75 19.66
C ILE A 27 10.05 -9.22 19.58
N VAL A 28 9.16 -9.55 18.64
CA VAL A 28 8.75 -10.91 18.30
C VAL A 28 9.07 -11.17 16.84
N GLU A 29 10.07 -11.99 16.58
CA GLU A 29 10.44 -12.37 15.21
C GLU A 29 9.52 -13.50 14.71
N ILE A 30 9.00 -13.31 13.49
CA ILE A 30 8.09 -14.22 12.80
C ILE A 30 8.87 -14.81 11.63
N THR A 31 9.26 -16.07 11.77
CA THR A 31 10.11 -16.81 10.81
C THR A 31 9.40 -17.99 10.16
N GLY A 32 8.12 -18.20 10.46
CA GLY A 32 7.31 -19.27 9.90
C GLY A 32 5.89 -18.83 9.64
N HIS A 33 5.24 -19.49 8.68
CA HIS A 33 3.87 -19.17 8.27
C HIS A 33 2.87 -19.21 9.44
N ILE A 34 1.86 -18.35 9.36
CA ILE A 34 0.77 -18.28 10.32
C ILE A 34 -0.29 -19.31 9.92
N ALA A 35 -0.18 -20.51 10.49
CA ALA A 35 -1.01 -21.67 10.15
C ALA A 35 -2.20 -21.90 11.11
N ARG A 36 -2.42 -20.98 12.07
CA ARG A 36 -3.54 -21.00 13.01
C ARG A 36 -3.93 -19.60 13.38
N ASP A 37 -5.18 -19.42 13.79
CA ASP A 37 -5.68 -18.12 14.24
C ASP A 37 -4.74 -17.53 15.29
N THR A 38 -4.32 -16.29 15.04
CA THR A 38 -3.25 -15.65 15.80
C THR A 38 -3.64 -14.22 16.11
N LEU A 39 -3.34 -13.79 17.34
CA LEU A 39 -3.46 -12.41 17.78
C LEU A 39 -2.07 -11.80 17.92
N TRP A 40 -1.86 -10.68 17.25
CA TRP A 40 -0.71 -9.79 17.46
C TRP A 40 -1.13 -8.64 18.37
N SER A 41 -0.52 -8.56 19.56
CA SER A 41 -0.83 -7.54 20.57
C SER A 41 -0.01 -6.26 20.37
N ALA A 42 -0.53 -5.12 20.83
CA ALA A 42 0.14 -3.83 20.68
C ALA A 42 1.41 -3.69 21.56
N ASP A 43 1.67 -4.63 22.47
CA ASP A 43 2.83 -4.65 23.39
C ASP A 43 4.13 -5.11 22.71
N HIS A 44 4.02 -5.62 21.48
CA HIS A 44 5.13 -6.13 20.71
C HIS A 44 5.38 -5.32 19.44
N ILE A 45 6.61 -5.39 18.95
CA ILE A 45 6.96 -5.12 17.56
C ILE A 45 7.14 -6.48 16.90
N TYR A 46 6.37 -6.77 15.87
CA TYR A 46 6.47 -8.02 15.12
C TYR A 46 7.45 -7.83 13.96
N VAL A 47 8.38 -8.76 13.77
CA VAL A 47 9.40 -8.67 12.70
C VAL A 47 9.24 -9.87 11.78
N VAL A 48 8.69 -9.64 10.60
CA VAL A 48 8.52 -10.65 9.54
C VAL A 48 9.87 -10.85 8.87
N THR A 49 10.40 -12.07 8.95
CA THR A 49 11.70 -12.46 8.41
C THR A 49 11.52 -13.64 7.46
N GLY A 50 11.79 -13.42 6.18
CA GLY A 50 11.44 -14.33 5.09
C GLY A 50 10.01 -14.14 4.59
N GLU A 51 9.60 -14.98 3.65
CA GLU A 51 8.26 -14.96 3.05
C GLU A 51 7.24 -15.69 3.96
N ILE A 52 6.41 -14.91 4.66
CA ILE A 52 5.48 -15.41 5.68
C ILE A 52 4.06 -15.31 5.15
N HIS A 53 3.37 -16.44 5.18
CA HIS A 53 2.00 -16.57 4.68
C HIS A 53 1.04 -16.70 5.85
N VAL A 54 -0.05 -15.94 5.82
CA VAL A 54 -1.26 -16.22 6.59
C VAL A 54 -2.08 -17.21 5.78
N ARG A 55 -2.13 -18.46 6.25
CA ARG A 55 -2.65 -19.57 5.43
C ARG A 55 -4.17 -19.50 5.23
N ALA A 56 -4.64 -20.14 4.16
CA ALA A 56 -6.06 -20.27 3.89
C ALA A 56 -6.86 -20.77 5.11
N GLY A 57 -7.98 -20.10 5.42
CA GLY A 57 -8.83 -20.42 6.56
C GLY A 57 -8.30 -19.97 7.92
N VAL A 58 -7.19 -19.23 7.96
CA VAL A 58 -6.61 -18.65 9.18
C VAL A 58 -6.94 -17.17 9.27
N GLN A 59 -7.23 -16.70 10.48
CA GLN A 59 -7.36 -15.28 10.79
C GLN A 59 -6.14 -14.75 11.55
N LEU A 60 -5.55 -13.67 11.04
CA LEU A 60 -4.63 -12.82 11.80
C LEU A 60 -5.39 -11.60 12.33
N VAL A 61 -5.45 -11.48 13.66
CA VAL A 61 -5.97 -10.30 14.33
C VAL A 61 -4.80 -9.43 14.78
N ILE A 62 -4.79 -8.16 14.39
CA ILE A 62 -3.74 -7.20 14.77
C ILE A 62 -4.36 -6.11 15.64
N SER A 63 -3.80 -5.93 16.84
CA SER A 63 -4.27 -4.90 17.77
C SER A 63 -4.04 -3.50 17.22
N ASP A 64 -4.89 -2.56 17.62
CA ASP A 64 -4.80 -1.16 17.19
C ASP A 64 -3.44 -0.54 17.51
N HIS A 65 -2.92 0.25 16.58
CA HIS A 65 -1.58 0.88 16.62
C HIS A 65 -0.40 -0.09 16.81
N SER A 66 -0.52 -1.33 16.32
CA SER A 66 0.61 -2.27 16.26
C SER A 66 1.61 -1.87 15.18
N THR A 67 2.88 -2.22 15.41
CA THR A 67 3.96 -2.02 14.44
C THR A 67 4.47 -3.38 14.00
N ILE A 68 4.53 -3.57 12.69
CA ILE A 68 5.11 -4.75 12.04
C ILE A 68 6.25 -4.25 11.17
N LEU A 69 7.40 -4.89 11.31
CA LEU A 69 8.56 -4.67 10.47
C LEU A 69 8.64 -5.80 9.45
N ILE A 70 8.74 -5.46 8.16
CA ILE A 70 9.11 -6.39 7.09
C ILE A 70 10.61 -6.25 6.89
N LYS A 71 11.37 -7.32 7.16
CA LYS A 71 12.82 -7.23 7.27
C LYS A 71 13.49 -7.09 5.90
N ASN A 72 14.32 -6.07 5.75
CA ASN A 72 15.09 -5.84 4.54
C ASN A 72 16.16 -6.91 4.32
N GLY A 73 16.54 -7.07 3.05
CA GLY A 73 17.59 -7.95 2.58
C GLY A 73 17.05 -9.19 1.87
N ASP A 74 17.99 -9.98 1.35
CA ASP A 74 17.68 -11.19 0.60
C ASP A 74 17.40 -12.36 1.55
N TYR A 75 16.29 -13.06 1.29
CA TYR A 75 15.87 -14.26 2.00
C TYR A 75 15.63 -15.42 1.02
N PRO A 76 16.64 -15.84 0.25
CA PRO A 76 16.50 -16.98 -0.64
C PRO A 76 16.31 -18.25 0.19
N THR A 77 15.13 -18.86 0.11
CA THR A 77 14.86 -20.16 0.72
C THR A 77 14.63 -21.24 -0.35
N PRO A 78 14.80 -22.53 -0.04
CA PRO A 78 14.62 -23.61 -1.02
C PRO A 78 13.19 -23.59 -1.60
N ALA A 79 13.06 -23.94 -2.89
CA ALA A 79 11.82 -24.13 -3.67
C ALA A 79 10.51 -23.73 -2.97
N GLY A 80 10.01 -22.52 -3.28
CA GLY A 80 8.67 -22.08 -2.88
C GLY A 80 8.57 -20.64 -2.38
N ASN A 81 9.68 -19.93 -2.18
CA ASN A 81 9.68 -18.49 -1.95
C ASN A 81 9.82 -17.79 -3.30
N VAL A 82 8.81 -17.01 -3.69
CA VAL A 82 8.72 -16.43 -5.03
C VAL A 82 9.36 -15.06 -5.11
N THR A 83 9.33 -14.30 -4.01
CA THR A 83 9.85 -12.93 -3.93
C THR A 83 11.35 -12.87 -3.65
N GLY A 84 11.93 -13.92 -3.04
CA GLY A 84 13.33 -13.93 -2.61
C GLY A 84 13.65 -12.96 -1.46
N LYS A 85 12.63 -12.28 -0.89
CA LYS A 85 12.74 -11.27 0.16
C LYS A 85 11.80 -11.58 1.32
N SER A 86 11.77 -10.71 2.35
CA SER A 86 10.74 -10.83 3.39
C SER A 86 9.43 -10.24 2.91
N ALA A 87 8.32 -10.95 3.15
CA ALA A 87 6.98 -10.50 2.81
C ALA A 87 5.97 -10.99 3.84
N LEU A 88 4.89 -10.24 4.03
CA LEU A 88 3.69 -10.75 4.71
C LEU A 88 2.58 -10.94 3.69
N ILE A 89 2.26 -12.20 3.38
CA ILE A 89 1.30 -12.55 2.34
C ILE A 89 0.05 -13.15 3.00
N PHE A 90 -1.11 -12.63 2.65
CA PHE A 90 -2.39 -13.20 3.03
C PHE A 90 -2.89 -14.11 1.91
N ASP A 91 -2.79 -15.43 2.10
CA ASP A 91 -3.21 -16.43 1.09
C ASP A 91 -4.71 -16.33 0.78
N SER A 92 -5.13 -16.83 -0.38
CA SER A 92 -6.55 -16.98 -0.74
C SER A 92 -7.33 -17.72 0.36
N GLY A 93 -8.40 -17.09 0.84
CA GLY A 93 -9.25 -17.57 1.93
C GLY A 93 -8.71 -17.31 3.35
N SER A 94 -7.61 -16.57 3.49
CA SER A 94 -7.13 -16.06 4.78
C SER A 94 -7.87 -14.79 5.18
N GLN A 95 -7.69 -14.35 6.43
CA GLN A 95 -8.40 -13.19 6.96
C GLN A 95 -7.48 -12.26 7.76
N LEU A 96 -7.66 -10.96 7.58
CA LEU A 96 -7.12 -9.90 8.41
C LEU A 96 -8.26 -9.21 9.16
N THR A 97 -8.08 -9.00 10.46
CA THR A 97 -8.89 -8.06 11.24
C THR A 97 -7.99 -7.14 12.05
N ALA A 98 -8.08 -5.85 11.79
CA ALA A 98 -7.29 -4.83 12.48
C ALA A 98 -8.07 -3.51 12.61
N ARG A 99 -7.42 -2.52 13.23
CA ARG A 99 -7.84 -1.11 13.19
C ARG A 99 -6.77 -0.30 12.48
N THR A 100 -5.89 0.39 13.21
CA THR A 100 -4.72 1.05 12.64
C THR A 100 -3.49 0.15 12.74
N VAL A 101 -2.79 -0.07 11.63
CA VAL A 101 -1.54 -0.86 11.60
C VAL A 101 -0.43 -0.08 10.90
N TYR A 102 0.78 -0.14 11.45
CA TYR A 102 1.98 0.40 10.82
C TYR A 102 2.86 -0.73 10.30
N LEU A 103 3.04 -0.79 9.00
CA LEU A 103 3.87 -1.73 8.26
C LEU A 103 5.14 -0.96 7.82
N LYS A 104 6.32 -1.37 8.27
CA LYS A 104 7.56 -0.61 8.01
C LYS A 104 8.70 -1.51 7.59
N ALA A 105 9.69 -0.97 6.88
CA ALA A 105 10.96 -1.67 6.73
C ALA A 105 11.62 -1.94 8.10
N GLY A 106 12.15 -3.14 8.26
CA GLY A 106 13.04 -3.51 9.36
C GLY A 106 14.48 -3.66 8.88
N GLY A 107 15.44 -3.03 9.57
CA GLY A 107 16.86 -3.26 9.36
C GLY A 107 17.33 -4.62 9.91
N ALA A 108 18.58 -4.97 9.65
CA ALA A 108 19.19 -6.22 10.13
C ALA A 108 19.22 -6.33 11.67
N ASP A 109 19.18 -5.20 12.37
CA ASP A 109 19.15 -5.08 13.83
C ASP A 109 17.72 -5.04 14.42
N ASN A 110 16.70 -5.31 13.60
CA ASN A 110 15.28 -5.25 13.94
C ASN A 110 14.80 -3.84 14.37
N ASN A 111 15.50 -2.78 13.96
CA ASN A 111 15.02 -1.40 14.06
C ASN A 111 14.29 -0.97 12.78
N ILE A 112 13.51 0.11 12.85
CA ILE A 112 12.88 0.71 11.67
C ILE A 112 13.98 1.18 10.72
N ALA A 113 13.92 0.74 9.46
CA ALA A 113 14.77 1.23 8.39
C ALA A 113 14.07 2.35 7.59
N ALA A 114 14.87 3.23 6.99
CA ALA A 114 14.42 4.34 6.15
C ALA A 114 14.81 4.12 4.68
N TYR A 115 14.77 2.87 4.24
CA TYR A 115 15.00 2.42 2.87
C TYR A 115 14.19 1.14 2.64
N ALA A 116 13.76 0.93 1.40
CA ALA A 116 12.99 -0.24 0.99
C ALA A 116 13.93 -1.28 0.36
N ASP A 117 13.81 -2.54 0.79
CA ASP A 117 14.50 -3.70 0.22
C ASP A 117 13.83 -4.98 0.74
N ASN A 118 12.52 -5.06 0.55
CA ASN A 118 11.67 -6.17 1.00
C ASN A 118 10.52 -6.38 0.00
N ALA A 119 9.66 -7.37 0.22
CA ALA A 119 8.51 -7.65 -0.65
C ALA A 119 7.17 -7.27 -0.03
N GLY A 120 7.18 -6.26 0.84
CA GLY A 120 5.98 -5.58 1.31
C GLY A 120 4.93 -6.49 1.92
N VAL A 121 3.67 -6.21 1.57
CA VAL A 121 2.50 -6.95 2.03
C VAL A 121 1.57 -7.23 0.87
N SER A 122 1.12 -8.48 0.73
CA SER A 122 0.23 -8.90 -0.35
C SER A 122 -1.09 -9.43 0.19
N PHE A 123 -2.19 -9.03 -0.44
CA PHE A 123 -3.55 -9.48 -0.12
C PHE A 123 -4.12 -10.27 -1.29
N LEU A 124 -4.22 -11.59 -1.13
CA LEU A 124 -4.76 -12.46 -2.16
C LEU A 124 -6.24 -12.72 -1.92
N GLY A 125 -7.08 -12.34 -2.87
CA GLY A 125 -8.49 -12.66 -2.86
C GLY A 125 -8.76 -14.14 -3.09
N SER A 126 -10.01 -14.46 -3.39
CA SER A 126 -10.44 -15.85 -3.55
C SER A 126 -11.48 -16.07 -4.65
N ALA A 127 -11.93 -14.98 -5.28
CA ALA A 127 -13.06 -15.01 -6.21
C ALA A 127 -12.66 -15.40 -7.64
N SER A 128 -11.39 -15.26 -8.00
CA SER A 128 -10.84 -15.58 -9.32
C SER A 128 -9.46 -16.25 -9.19
N ILE A 129 -8.97 -16.78 -10.31
CA ILE A 129 -7.58 -17.21 -10.47
C ILE A 129 -6.86 -16.03 -11.11
N ALA A 130 -5.72 -15.66 -10.54
CA ALA A 130 -4.82 -14.62 -11.00
C ALA A 130 -3.39 -14.96 -10.53
N GLU A 131 -2.37 -14.38 -11.12
CA GLU A 131 -0.98 -14.59 -10.73
C GLU A 131 -0.16 -13.35 -11.06
N LYS A 132 0.51 -12.79 -10.05
CA LYS A 132 1.51 -11.72 -10.17
C LYS A 132 2.79 -12.18 -9.49
N ASP A 133 3.97 -11.99 -10.08
CA ASP A 133 5.26 -12.32 -9.43
C ASP A 133 5.30 -13.74 -8.82
N LYS A 134 4.58 -14.67 -9.46
CA LYS A 134 4.34 -16.06 -9.00
C LYS A 134 3.55 -16.18 -7.68
N LEU A 135 3.02 -15.07 -7.16
CA LEU A 135 1.93 -15.05 -6.18
C LEU A 135 0.63 -15.46 -6.87
N ALA A 136 0.37 -16.77 -6.84
CA ALA A 136 -0.84 -17.32 -7.42
C ALA A 136 -2.04 -17.20 -6.46
N VAL A 137 -3.13 -16.63 -6.96
CA VAL A 137 -4.45 -16.68 -6.34
C VAL A 137 -5.16 -17.95 -6.78
N THR A 138 -5.70 -18.68 -5.81
CA THR A 138 -6.49 -19.88 -6.08
C THR A 138 -7.94 -19.65 -5.72
N PHE A 139 -8.84 -20.10 -6.59
CA PHE A 139 -10.26 -20.13 -6.26
C PHE A 139 -10.48 -20.99 -5.00
N THR A 140 -11.17 -20.44 -4.01
CA THR A 140 -11.53 -21.15 -2.80
C THR A 140 -12.96 -20.86 -2.38
N THR A 141 -13.60 -21.85 -1.76
CA THR A 141 -14.98 -21.74 -1.26
C THR A 141 -15.09 -20.96 0.05
N ARG A 142 -13.96 -20.70 0.71
CA ARG A 142 -13.87 -19.83 1.89
C ARG A 142 -13.33 -18.48 1.42
N PRO A 143 -14.14 -17.43 1.40
CA PRO A 143 -13.69 -16.15 0.88
C PRO A 143 -12.59 -15.55 1.74
N SER A 144 -11.65 -14.83 1.13
CA SER A 144 -10.74 -13.96 1.87
C SER A 144 -11.53 -12.87 2.58
N ARG A 145 -10.97 -12.28 3.65
CA ARG A 145 -11.58 -11.10 4.28
C ARG A 145 -10.53 -10.20 4.91
N PHE A 146 -10.43 -8.98 4.43
CA PHE A 146 -9.46 -7.99 4.87
C PHE A 146 -10.19 -6.78 5.43
N SER A 147 -10.12 -6.57 6.74
CA SER A 147 -10.84 -5.51 7.43
C SER A 147 -9.89 -4.74 8.34
N ALA A 148 -9.76 -3.44 8.10
CA ALA A 148 -8.98 -2.52 8.92
C ALA A 148 -9.51 -1.08 8.81
N ASP A 149 -9.28 -0.26 9.83
CA ASP A 149 -9.57 1.17 9.74
C ASP A 149 -8.54 1.83 8.81
N ALA A 150 -7.24 1.53 9.00
CA ALA A 150 -6.15 2.10 8.21
C ALA A 150 -4.87 1.23 8.23
N LEU A 151 -4.21 1.15 7.08
CA LEU A 151 -2.86 0.58 6.94
C LEU A 151 -1.87 1.69 6.53
N TYR A 152 -0.75 1.77 7.24
CA TYR A 152 0.34 2.70 6.95
C TYR A 152 1.60 1.92 6.60
N ALA A 153 1.88 1.77 5.31
CA ALA A 153 3.11 1.21 4.77
C ALA A 153 4.17 2.31 4.58
N SER A 154 5.39 2.05 5.04
CA SER A 154 6.52 2.95 4.81
C SER A 154 7.80 2.17 4.51
N TYR A 155 8.51 2.56 3.44
CA TYR A 155 9.76 1.91 3.01
C TYR A 155 9.57 0.43 2.67
N LEU A 156 8.47 0.05 2.04
CA LEU A 156 8.21 -1.32 1.61
C LEU A 156 8.42 -1.46 0.11
N GLY A 157 8.62 -2.68 -0.37
CA GLY A 157 8.94 -2.96 -1.78
C GLY A 157 10.45 -2.97 -2.06
N HIS A 158 10.80 -3.17 -3.32
CA HIS A 158 12.17 -3.25 -3.79
C HIS A 158 12.25 -2.72 -5.22
N ALA A 159 13.15 -1.78 -5.44
CA ALA A 159 13.37 -1.19 -6.75
C ALA A 159 13.82 -2.25 -7.74
N ASP A 160 13.34 -2.07 -8.96
CA ASP A 160 13.74 -2.88 -10.07
C ASP A 160 15.28 -2.88 -10.21
N SER A 161 15.89 -4.07 -10.31
CA SER A 161 17.35 -4.20 -10.33
C SER A 161 17.86 -3.71 -11.68
N LEU A 162 18.21 -2.41 -11.80
CA LEU A 162 18.76 -1.75 -13.00
C LEU A 162 19.35 -2.77 -13.99
N ARG A 163 18.52 -3.24 -14.93
CA ARG A 163 18.89 -4.36 -15.80
C ARG A 163 20.17 -3.96 -16.53
N PRO A 164 21.28 -4.72 -16.42
CA PRO A 164 22.40 -4.50 -17.32
C PRO A 164 21.89 -4.69 -18.74
N ALA A 165 22.08 -3.70 -19.61
CA ALA A 165 21.56 -3.68 -21.00
C ALA A 165 21.92 -4.91 -21.87
N GLU A 166 22.72 -5.85 -21.37
CA GLU A 166 23.14 -7.08 -22.03
C GLU A 166 22.34 -8.34 -21.64
N SER A 167 21.46 -8.29 -20.61
CA SER A 167 20.66 -9.46 -20.17
C SER A 167 19.21 -9.49 -20.64
N ALA A 168 18.76 -8.55 -21.48
CA ALA A 168 17.40 -8.46 -22.05
C ALA A 168 17.00 -9.64 -22.98
N ALA A 169 17.75 -10.76 -22.98
CA ALA A 169 17.58 -11.88 -23.90
C ALA A 169 16.89 -13.10 -23.30
N THR A 170 16.56 -13.10 -22.00
CA THR A 170 15.75 -14.16 -21.37
C THR A 170 14.48 -13.55 -20.79
N LYS A 171 13.39 -13.59 -21.56
CA LYS A 171 12.02 -13.18 -21.15
C LYS A 171 11.38 -14.10 -20.09
N ASP A 172 12.18 -14.76 -19.27
CA ASP A 172 11.73 -15.84 -18.37
C ASP A 172 12.17 -15.59 -16.90
N ASP A 173 12.68 -14.40 -16.57
CA ASP A 173 12.97 -14.00 -15.19
C ASP A 173 12.20 -12.76 -14.74
N ASP A 174 10.87 -12.76 -14.95
CA ASP A 174 9.85 -11.93 -14.27
C ASP A 174 9.78 -12.26 -12.76
N ALA A 175 10.94 -12.45 -12.15
CA ALA A 175 11.14 -12.94 -10.80
C ALA A 175 11.61 -11.76 -9.94
N GLY A 176 10.78 -10.73 -9.85
CA GLY A 176 11.02 -9.60 -8.96
C GLY A 176 11.49 -8.34 -9.67
N ASP A 177 10.93 -8.04 -10.85
CA ASP A 177 10.96 -6.68 -11.40
C ASP A 177 9.94 -5.75 -10.73
N ASP A 178 8.78 -6.26 -10.29
CA ASP A 178 7.70 -5.43 -9.75
C ASP A 178 7.39 -5.76 -8.26
N ILE A 179 8.32 -5.47 -7.35
CA ILE A 179 8.15 -5.80 -5.93
C ILE A 179 7.62 -4.57 -5.17
N ASP A 180 6.30 -4.50 -5.05
CA ASP A 180 5.62 -3.31 -4.50
C ASP A 180 5.55 -3.26 -2.98
N ALA A 181 5.25 -2.06 -2.48
CA ALA A 181 4.95 -1.86 -1.07
C ALA A 181 3.67 -2.61 -0.63
N ILE A 182 2.63 -2.57 -1.47
CA ILE A 182 1.33 -3.16 -1.21
C ILE A 182 0.78 -3.77 -2.50
N ASN A 183 0.47 -5.06 -2.43
CA ASN A 183 -0.09 -5.84 -3.52
C ASN A 183 -1.54 -6.25 -3.21
N ILE A 184 -2.48 -5.99 -4.11
CA ILE A 184 -3.88 -6.43 -3.99
C ILE A 184 -4.28 -7.21 -5.22
N ILE A 185 -4.41 -8.54 -5.08
CA ILE A 185 -4.54 -9.45 -6.23
C ILE A 185 -5.85 -10.23 -6.13
N ALA A 186 -6.68 -10.17 -7.18
CA ALA A 186 -7.96 -10.87 -7.30
C ALA A 186 -8.96 -10.63 -6.14
N VAL A 187 -8.92 -9.45 -5.55
CA VAL A 187 -9.77 -9.08 -4.42
C VAL A 187 -11.07 -8.44 -4.89
N THR A 188 -12.19 -8.88 -4.33
CA THR A 188 -13.51 -8.30 -4.59
C THR A 188 -13.97 -7.35 -3.47
N GLY A 189 -14.95 -6.51 -3.77
CA GLY A 189 -15.57 -5.61 -2.80
C GLY A 189 -16.28 -6.31 -1.64
N SER A 190 -16.54 -7.62 -1.71
CA SER A 190 -17.01 -8.41 -0.56
C SER A 190 -15.89 -8.89 0.36
N GLU A 191 -14.64 -8.86 -0.10
CA GLU A 191 -13.46 -9.31 0.63
C GLU A 191 -12.69 -8.12 1.21
N TRP A 192 -12.83 -6.92 0.64
CA TRP A 192 -12.11 -5.72 1.05
C TRP A 192 -12.97 -4.75 1.87
N GLU A 193 -12.56 -4.52 3.11
CA GLU A 193 -13.14 -3.55 4.04
C GLU A 193 -12.05 -2.67 4.69
N ILE A 194 -10.86 -2.56 4.10
CA ILE A 194 -9.82 -1.65 4.60
C ILE A 194 -10.16 -0.23 4.15
N GLY A 195 -10.36 0.66 5.13
CA GLY A 195 -10.81 2.04 4.89
C GLY A 195 -9.73 2.90 4.23
N GLU A 196 -8.57 3.01 4.88
CA GLU A 196 -7.47 3.88 4.43
C GLU A 196 -6.22 3.07 4.10
N LEU A 197 -5.63 3.36 2.94
CA LEU A 197 -4.36 2.82 2.50
C LEU A 197 -3.36 3.96 2.34
N HIS A 198 -2.25 3.90 3.08
CA HIS A 198 -1.15 4.85 2.99
C HIS A 198 0.11 4.10 2.61
N SER A 199 0.74 4.47 1.49
CA SER A 199 2.04 3.95 1.05
C SER A 199 3.04 5.09 0.90
N GLN A 200 4.18 4.99 1.57
CA GLN A 200 5.19 6.04 1.59
C GLN A 200 6.57 5.47 1.32
N TYR A 201 7.35 6.13 0.46
CA TYR A 201 8.72 5.71 0.16
C TYR A 201 8.77 4.25 -0.35
N SER A 202 7.86 3.88 -1.24
CA SER A 202 7.91 2.54 -1.84
C SER A 202 9.25 2.34 -2.55
N GLY A 203 9.78 1.12 -2.47
CA GLY A 203 10.93 0.70 -3.26
C GLY A 203 10.62 0.66 -4.74
N ASP A 204 9.35 0.53 -5.09
CA ASP A 204 8.83 0.36 -6.45
C ASP A 204 7.54 1.19 -6.60
N ASP A 205 6.43 0.60 -7.04
CA ASP A 205 5.13 1.25 -7.04
C ASP A 205 4.57 1.46 -5.64
N GLY A 206 3.80 2.52 -5.49
CA GLY A 206 3.10 2.81 -4.25
C GLY A 206 2.14 1.70 -3.85
N VAL A 207 1.29 1.29 -4.78
CA VAL A 207 0.27 0.26 -4.62
C VAL A 207 0.01 -0.39 -5.97
N ASP A 208 0.04 -1.71 -6.02
CA ASP A 208 -0.36 -2.50 -7.19
C ASP A 208 -1.70 -3.19 -6.93
N ILE A 209 -2.60 -3.09 -7.91
CA ILE A 209 -3.93 -3.68 -7.88
C ILE A 209 -4.19 -4.49 -9.15
N GLU A 210 -4.09 -5.80 -9.03
CA GLU A 210 -4.29 -6.72 -10.15
C GLU A 210 -5.59 -7.52 -10.04
N ASN A 211 -6.30 -7.67 -11.17
CA ASN A 211 -7.44 -8.56 -11.35
C ASN A 211 -8.56 -8.38 -10.29
N SER A 212 -8.69 -7.18 -9.74
CA SER A 212 -9.50 -6.87 -8.57
C SER A 212 -10.69 -5.96 -8.90
N ASP A 213 -11.76 -6.02 -8.10
CA ASP A 213 -12.91 -5.11 -8.18
C ASP A 213 -13.27 -4.66 -6.77
N LEU A 214 -12.79 -3.48 -6.36
CA LEU A 214 -12.89 -3.02 -4.97
C LEU A 214 -13.11 -1.51 -4.84
N THR A 215 -13.47 -1.10 -3.63
CA THR A 215 -13.64 0.31 -3.27
C THR A 215 -12.75 0.66 -2.08
N LEU A 216 -11.95 1.70 -2.26
CA LEU A 216 -11.18 2.35 -1.20
C LEU A 216 -11.94 3.59 -0.70
N ARG A 217 -11.85 3.86 0.61
CA ARG A 217 -12.28 5.16 1.12
C ARG A 217 -11.21 6.20 0.83
N ASP A 218 -10.01 5.98 1.33
CA ASP A 218 -8.92 6.92 1.20
C ASP A 218 -7.65 6.18 0.74
N LEU A 219 -6.98 6.73 -0.28
CA LEU A 219 -5.69 6.27 -0.78
C LEU A 219 -4.69 7.43 -0.72
N THR A 220 -3.55 7.19 -0.09
CA THR A 220 -2.42 8.12 -0.06
C THR A 220 -1.16 7.41 -0.50
N VAL A 221 -0.53 7.89 -1.56
CA VAL A 221 0.77 7.43 -2.03
C VAL A 221 1.71 8.63 -2.05
N THR A 222 2.88 8.51 -1.42
CA THR A 222 3.87 9.59 -1.41
C THR A 222 5.26 9.05 -1.63
N THR A 223 6.01 9.65 -2.57
CA THR A 223 7.39 9.29 -2.86
C THR A 223 7.57 7.80 -3.19
N PRO A 224 6.74 7.17 -4.04
CA PRO A 224 7.09 5.85 -4.58
C PRO A 224 8.34 6.00 -5.47
N ASN A 225 9.06 4.91 -5.69
CA ASN A 225 10.25 4.93 -6.54
C ASN A 225 9.85 5.02 -8.01
N GLU A 226 8.83 4.26 -8.41
CA GLU A 226 8.26 4.18 -9.76
C GLU A 226 6.88 4.85 -9.75
N ASP A 227 5.79 4.10 -9.91
CA ASP A 227 4.45 4.62 -10.08
C ASP A 227 3.70 4.91 -8.79
N GLY A 228 2.74 5.82 -8.90
CA GLY A 228 1.80 6.11 -7.83
C GLY A 228 0.95 4.89 -7.52
N VAL A 229 0.22 4.43 -8.53
CA VAL A 229 -0.67 3.27 -8.44
C VAL A 229 -0.64 2.55 -9.78
N ASN A 230 -0.25 1.29 -9.78
CA ASN A 230 -0.46 0.40 -10.91
C ASN A 230 -1.81 -0.32 -10.77
N ILE A 231 -2.58 -0.38 -11.85
CA ILE A 231 -3.89 -1.00 -11.92
C ILE A 231 -3.94 -1.90 -13.14
N THR A 232 -3.80 -3.20 -12.92
CA THR A 232 -3.78 -4.20 -13.99
C THR A 232 -5.06 -5.03 -14.00
N SER A 233 -5.81 -4.99 -15.11
CA SER A 233 -7.09 -5.71 -15.27
C SER A 233 -8.14 -5.49 -14.15
N SER A 234 -8.09 -4.33 -13.49
CA SER A 234 -8.84 -4.06 -12.25
C SER A 234 -9.89 -2.95 -12.38
N ARG A 235 -10.91 -2.98 -11.50
CA ARG A 235 -11.89 -1.90 -11.31
C ARG A 235 -11.79 -1.35 -9.89
N VAL A 236 -11.25 -0.14 -9.77
CA VAL A 236 -11.03 0.52 -8.49
C VAL A 236 -11.95 1.72 -8.36
N SER A 237 -12.61 1.87 -7.22
CA SER A 237 -13.36 3.09 -6.87
C SER A 237 -12.78 3.74 -5.63
N ILE A 238 -12.60 5.07 -5.65
CA ILE A 238 -12.18 5.85 -4.49
C ILE A 238 -13.28 6.82 -4.11
N THR A 239 -13.72 6.74 -2.84
CA THR A 239 -14.93 7.45 -2.38
C THR A 239 -14.65 8.73 -1.59
N GLY A 240 -13.55 8.77 -0.83
CA GLY A 240 -13.22 9.83 0.13
C GLY A 240 -12.10 10.75 -0.34
N SER A 241 -10.88 10.21 -0.46
CA SER A 241 -9.68 10.97 -0.82
C SER A 241 -8.70 10.16 -1.66
N LEU A 242 -8.12 10.80 -2.67
CA LEU A 242 -6.94 10.33 -3.39
C LEU A 242 -5.83 11.37 -3.23
N VAL A 243 -4.72 10.95 -2.65
CA VAL A 243 -3.50 11.76 -2.56
C VAL A 243 -2.37 10.99 -3.23
N ILE A 244 -1.76 11.55 -4.28
CA ILE A 244 -0.57 10.96 -4.91
C ILE A 244 0.47 12.07 -5.09
N ALA A 245 1.55 12.00 -4.33
CA ALA A 245 2.64 12.96 -4.42
C ALA A 245 3.91 12.26 -4.89
N MET A 246 4.16 12.34 -6.19
CA MET A 246 5.38 11.84 -6.81
C MET A 246 6.54 12.81 -6.53
N THR A 247 7.68 12.28 -6.10
CA THR A 247 8.93 13.06 -6.01
C THR A 247 9.89 12.52 -7.05
N SER A 248 10.61 13.38 -7.77
CA SER A 248 11.62 12.93 -8.75
C SER A 248 12.67 12.03 -8.10
N THR A 249 12.82 10.79 -8.59
CA THR A 249 13.70 9.73 -8.04
C THR A 249 14.77 9.27 -9.03
N GLY A 250 14.74 9.68 -10.29
CA GLY A 250 15.71 9.27 -11.30
C GLY A 250 15.47 7.89 -11.91
N ALA A 251 14.42 7.17 -11.49
CA ALA A 251 13.87 6.03 -12.22
C ALA A 251 13.18 6.50 -13.51
N ASP A 252 13.26 5.66 -14.54
CA ASP A 252 12.50 5.78 -15.80
C ASP A 252 11.07 5.25 -15.54
N ASP A 253 10.11 5.57 -16.42
CA ASP A 253 8.70 5.12 -16.36
C ASP A 253 7.97 5.43 -15.02
N ARG A 254 7.38 6.63 -14.92
CA ARG A 254 6.94 7.17 -13.62
C ARG A 254 5.69 7.98 -13.71
N ASP A 255 4.58 7.31 -13.54
CA ASP A 255 3.26 7.82 -13.68
C ASP A 255 2.48 7.85 -12.37
N ILE A 256 1.56 8.81 -12.25
CA ILE A 256 0.62 8.87 -11.14
C ILE A 256 -0.26 7.62 -11.19
N PHE A 257 -0.61 7.17 -12.39
CA PHE A 257 -1.38 5.98 -12.65
C PHE A 257 -0.69 5.22 -13.78
N ASP A 258 -0.36 3.96 -13.55
CA ASP A 258 -0.13 3.02 -14.63
C ASP A 258 -1.34 2.08 -14.74
N MET A 259 -1.70 1.73 -15.96
CA MET A 259 -2.98 1.10 -16.30
C MET A 259 -2.78 0.01 -17.36
N GLU A 260 -2.50 -1.20 -16.89
CA GLU A 260 -2.24 -2.33 -17.76
C GLU A 260 -3.43 -3.28 -17.90
N TRP A 261 -3.36 -4.17 -18.88
CA TRP A 261 -4.36 -5.23 -19.05
C TRP A 261 -3.79 -6.52 -19.64
N ASP A 262 -4.28 -7.62 -19.09
CA ASP A 262 -4.16 -8.97 -19.66
C ASP A 262 -5.52 -9.40 -20.21
N ASP A 263 -6.46 -9.60 -19.29
CA ASP A 263 -7.77 -10.21 -19.54
C ASP A 263 -8.94 -9.22 -19.39
N GLY A 264 -8.70 -8.03 -18.84
CA GLY A 264 -9.73 -7.03 -18.56
C GLY A 264 -9.21 -5.60 -18.63
N ARG A 265 -10.06 -4.62 -18.95
CA ARG A 265 -9.62 -3.22 -18.99
C ARG A 265 -9.49 -2.62 -17.59
N PRO A 266 -8.40 -1.92 -17.28
CA PRO A 266 -8.21 -1.24 -16.02
C PRO A 266 -9.08 0.02 -15.96
N PHE A 267 -9.55 0.33 -14.76
CA PHE A 267 -10.52 1.39 -14.56
C PHE A 267 -10.47 1.94 -13.14
N LEU A 268 -10.23 3.24 -13.03
CA LEU A 268 -10.32 3.99 -11.79
C LEU A 268 -11.49 4.97 -11.83
N ARG A 269 -12.35 4.91 -10.81
CA ARG A 269 -13.45 5.84 -10.60
C ARG A 269 -13.26 6.63 -9.31
N LEU A 270 -13.19 7.96 -9.44
CA LEU A 270 -13.23 8.86 -8.29
C LEU A 270 -14.65 9.39 -8.10
N MET A 271 -15.21 9.18 -6.91
CA MET A 271 -16.59 9.56 -6.62
C MET A 271 -16.76 11.08 -6.49
N ARG A 272 -17.98 11.56 -6.72
CA ARG A 272 -18.33 12.96 -6.47
C ARG A 272 -18.03 13.33 -5.01
N ASN A 273 -17.43 14.51 -4.83
CA ASN A 273 -16.89 15.07 -3.59
C ASN A 273 -15.60 14.42 -3.07
N CYS A 274 -15.02 13.45 -3.79
CA CYS A 274 -13.68 12.94 -3.49
C CYS A 274 -12.70 14.12 -3.44
N LYS A 275 -11.86 14.16 -2.40
CA LYS A 275 -10.72 15.08 -2.33
C LYS A 275 -9.61 14.50 -3.20
N VAL A 276 -9.06 15.30 -4.10
CA VAL A 276 -7.95 14.87 -4.96
C VAL A 276 -6.81 15.85 -4.76
N ASP A 277 -5.63 15.32 -4.45
CA ASP A 277 -4.38 16.05 -4.29
C ASP A 277 -3.28 15.23 -4.99
N ILE A 278 -3.03 15.53 -6.26
CA ILE A 278 -2.12 14.75 -7.11
C ILE A 278 -1.06 15.66 -7.71
N THR A 279 0.18 15.18 -7.72
CA THR A 279 1.35 15.85 -8.32
C THR A 279 2.32 14.79 -8.86
N GLY A 280 2.68 14.87 -10.14
CA GLY A 280 3.52 13.89 -10.83
C GLY A 280 3.42 14.02 -12.35
N VAL A 281 3.73 12.96 -13.09
CA VAL A 281 3.36 12.80 -14.51
C VAL A 281 2.05 12.00 -14.54
N PHE A 282 1.07 12.37 -15.35
CA PHE A 282 -0.24 11.69 -15.27
C PHE A 282 -0.18 10.25 -15.75
N GLY A 283 0.60 10.04 -16.82
CA GLY A 283 0.84 8.81 -17.56
C GLY A 283 0.37 8.86 -18.99
N ASP A 284 0.96 8.01 -19.81
CA ASP A 284 0.63 7.87 -21.21
C ASP A 284 -0.48 6.80 -21.42
N GLU A 285 -1.02 6.70 -22.63
CA GLU A 285 -2.04 5.70 -23.01
C GLU A 285 -3.40 5.66 -22.23
N MET A 286 -3.66 6.63 -21.36
CA MET A 286 -4.90 6.74 -20.62
C MET A 286 -5.89 7.76 -21.17
N THR A 287 -7.17 7.58 -20.80
CA THR A 287 -8.20 8.60 -20.97
C THR A 287 -8.85 8.97 -19.65
N MET A 288 -9.00 10.28 -19.45
CA MET A 288 -9.72 10.85 -18.33
C MET A 288 -11.02 11.53 -18.77
N ILE A 289 -12.13 11.11 -18.17
CA ILE A 289 -13.40 11.82 -18.25
C ILE A 289 -13.64 12.52 -16.91
N SER A 290 -13.53 13.84 -16.91
CA SER A 290 -13.79 14.68 -15.73
C SER A 290 -14.28 16.06 -16.11
N ASP A 291 -15.24 16.57 -15.33
CA ASP A 291 -15.68 17.96 -15.38
C ASP A 291 -14.88 18.89 -14.43
N ASP A 292 -14.14 18.30 -13.47
CA ASP A 292 -13.41 19.04 -12.42
C ASP A 292 -11.90 19.00 -12.62
N LEU A 293 -11.35 17.87 -13.07
CA LEU A 293 -9.90 17.70 -13.27
C LEU A 293 -9.48 18.25 -14.65
N PRO A 294 -8.37 19.01 -14.72
CA PRO A 294 -7.82 19.45 -16.00
C PRO A 294 -7.38 18.25 -16.84
N GLN A 295 -7.61 18.24 -18.15
CA GLN A 295 -7.18 17.14 -19.00
C GLN A 295 -5.64 17.01 -19.03
N PRO A 296 -5.08 15.80 -18.88
CA PRO A 296 -3.64 15.57 -18.99
C PRO A 296 -3.15 15.85 -20.42
N ARG A 297 -1.84 16.05 -20.57
CA ARG A 297 -1.21 16.41 -21.85
C ARG A 297 0.02 15.52 -22.10
N GLY A 298 -0.24 14.24 -22.36
CA GLY A 298 0.83 13.24 -22.44
C GLY A 298 1.66 13.24 -21.17
N GLU A 299 2.98 13.12 -21.32
CA GLU A 299 3.98 13.09 -20.26
C GLU A 299 4.26 14.45 -19.57
N ASP A 300 3.47 15.49 -19.85
CA ASP A 300 3.62 16.77 -19.15
C ASP A 300 3.35 16.61 -17.64
N ALA A 301 4.08 17.39 -16.83
CA ALA A 301 3.81 17.48 -15.40
C ALA A 301 2.35 17.83 -15.12
N TYR A 302 1.72 17.03 -14.27
CA TYR A 302 0.33 17.12 -13.88
C TYR A 302 0.21 17.48 -12.40
N SER A 303 -0.71 18.40 -12.09
CA SER A 303 -1.05 18.70 -10.70
C SER A 303 -2.50 19.13 -10.53
N PHE A 304 -3.09 18.74 -9.40
CA PHE A 304 -4.41 19.19 -8.98
C PHE A 304 -4.56 19.06 -7.46
N ASP A 305 -5.08 20.09 -6.81
CA ASP A 305 -5.55 20.04 -5.41
C ASP A 305 -6.96 20.60 -5.36
N GLY A 306 -7.92 19.76 -4.97
CA GLY A 306 -9.31 20.16 -4.88
C GLY A 306 -10.27 19.04 -4.53
N ARG A 307 -11.55 19.28 -4.86
CA ARG A 307 -12.64 18.30 -4.69
C ARG A 307 -13.44 18.23 -5.98
N LEU A 308 -13.88 17.01 -6.32
CA LEU A 308 -14.72 16.75 -7.50
C LEU A 308 -16.17 17.22 -7.24
N ARG A 309 -16.49 18.48 -7.53
CA ARG A 309 -17.81 19.08 -7.21
C ARG A 309 -18.84 18.84 -8.31
N SER A 310 -18.38 18.79 -9.56
CA SER A 310 -19.18 18.79 -10.77
C SER A 310 -19.61 17.37 -11.20
N GLY A 311 -18.87 16.33 -10.80
CA GLY A 311 -19.24 14.97 -11.12
C GLY A 311 -18.33 13.88 -10.53
N GLN A 312 -18.47 12.69 -11.07
CA GLN A 312 -17.48 11.61 -10.91
C GLN A 312 -16.37 11.81 -11.94
N THR A 313 -15.18 11.31 -11.63
CA THR A 313 -14.09 11.18 -12.60
C THR A 313 -13.88 9.72 -12.94
N TYR A 314 -13.55 9.46 -14.20
CA TYR A 314 -13.16 8.16 -14.71
C TYR A 314 -11.78 8.26 -15.36
N ILE A 315 -10.89 7.35 -15.03
CA ILE A 315 -9.56 7.19 -15.63
C ILE A 315 -9.47 5.73 -16.06
N TYR A 316 -9.08 5.47 -17.30
CA TYR A 316 -9.02 4.11 -17.84
C TYR A 316 -8.09 4.06 -19.06
N ALA A 317 -7.54 2.88 -19.34
CA ALA A 317 -6.78 2.64 -20.55
C ALA A 317 -7.69 2.31 -21.75
N HIS A 318 -7.29 2.77 -22.94
CA HIS A 318 -7.90 2.34 -24.19
C HIS A 318 -7.17 1.10 -24.72
N GLY A 319 -7.86 -0.03 -24.81
CA GLY A 319 -7.44 -1.07 -25.74
C GLY A 319 -7.70 -0.60 -27.17
N ASP A 320 -6.66 -0.71 -28.02
CA ASP A 320 -6.70 -0.51 -29.47
C ASP A 320 -7.85 -1.26 -30.18
#